data_AF-A0A135VUE6-F1
#
_entry.id   AF-A0A135VUE6-F1
#
_cell.length_a   1.000
_cell.length_b   1.000
_cell.length_c   1.000
_cell.angle_alpha   90.00
_cell.angle_beta   90.00
_cell.angle_gamma   90.00
#
_symmetry.space_group_name_H-M   'P 1'
#
loop_
_entity.id
_entity.type
_entity.pdbx_description
1 polymer ?
#
loop_
_entity_poly.entity_id
_entity_poly.type
_entity_poly.pdbx_seq_one_letter_code
_entity_poly.pdbx_strand_id
1 'polypeptide(L)'
;MSEVRGADSNESRECSDALDAEGYVLGMPDANGIVAKCAADAQVYGVAQKSTKHPITGTAEADKEVGVLRAPKFAMVQYNNGVGETISVGSLLSMKGANAAGCCREHSWTTWAAGTGTERKTLVGIALEAKAQSTSGLVKCILLCPSFPMQ
;
A
#
# COMPACT_ATOMS: atom_id res chain seq x y z
N MET A 1 20.69 5.13 -25.19
CA MET A 1 19.94 6.14 -24.41
C MET A 1 19.11 5.40 -23.38
N SER A 2 19.67 5.08 -22.22
CA SER A 2 18.92 4.46 -21.13
C SER A 2 18.18 5.57 -20.40
N GLU A 3 16.85 5.60 -20.52
CA GLU A 3 16.05 6.49 -19.69
C GLU A 3 16.26 6.09 -18.23
N VAL A 4 16.82 7.01 -17.45
CA VAL A 4 16.87 6.94 -16.00
C VAL A 4 15.42 6.97 -15.51
N ARG A 5 14.78 5.81 -15.38
CA ARG A 5 13.47 5.63 -14.74
C ARG A 5 13.59 5.75 -13.21
N GLY A 6 14.12 6.87 -12.74
CA GLY A 6 14.62 6.98 -11.37
C GLY A 6 14.57 8.39 -10.80
N ALA A 7 13.44 9.08 -10.93
CA ALA A 7 12.96 10.12 -10.00
C ALA A 7 11.61 10.63 -10.53
N ASP A 8 10.62 10.85 -9.65
CA ASP A 8 9.40 11.63 -9.93
C ASP A 8 8.20 11.05 -10.71
N SER A 9 8.04 9.74 -10.88
CA SER A 9 6.72 9.21 -11.30
C SER A 9 5.75 9.09 -10.12
N ASN A 10 5.30 10.24 -9.58
CA ASN A 10 4.02 10.26 -8.85
C ASN A 10 2.94 10.15 -9.93
N GLU A 11 2.40 8.95 -10.10
CA GLU A 11 1.35 8.72 -11.09
C GLU A 11 0.02 9.15 -10.47
N SER A 12 -0.75 9.99 -11.17
CA SER A 12 -2.12 10.31 -10.78
C SER A 12 -3.06 9.26 -11.39
N ARG A 13 -3.93 8.66 -10.56
CA ARG A 13 -4.93 7.68 -10.99
C ARG A 13 -6.25 7.98 -10.30
N GLU A 14 -7.36 7.75 -10.98
CA GLU A 14 -8.68 7.81 -10.36
C GLU A 14 -8.83 6.68 -9.33
N CYS A 15 -9.27 7.04 -8.12
CA CYS A 15 -9.52 6.14 -7.01
C CYS A 15 -11.03 5.97 -6.82
N SER A 16 -11.55 4.75 -6.96
CA SER A 16 -12.98 4.46 -6.73
C SER A 16 -13.37 4.52 -5.25
N ASP A 17 -12.39 4.54 -4.34
CA ASP A 17 -12.63 4.63 -2.90
C ASP A 17 -12.43 6.05 -2.36
N ALA A 18 -13.28 6.41 -1.39
CA ALA A 18 -13.06 7.58 -0.55
C ALA A 18 -11.88 7.34 0.41
N LEU A 19 -10.81 8.13 0.26
CA LEU A 19 -9.62 8.10 1.11
C LEU A 19 -9.68 9.26 2.11
N ASP A 20 -9.93 8.94 3.36
CA ASP A 20 -10.01 9.89 4.48
C ASP A 20 -8.64 10.31 5.03
N ALA A 21 -7.58 9.62 4.63
CA ALA A 21 -6.21 9.86 5.04
C ALA A 21 -5.23 9.50 3.91
N GLU A 22 -3.96 9.87 4.10
CA GLU A 22 -2.86 9.39 3.27
C GLU A 22 -2.42 7.97 3.67
N GLY A 23 -1.57 7.36 2.84
CA GLY A 23 -0.88 6.12 3.17
C GLY A 23 -1.68 4.84 2.90
N TYR A 24 -2.91 4.93 2.39
CA TYR A 24 -3.68 3.75 2.02
C TYR A 24 -2.97 2.94 0.94
N VAL A 25 -2.88 1.62 1.13
CA VAL A 25 -2.37 0.70 0.12
C VAL A 25 -3.41 0.56 -0.98
N LEU A 26 -2.99 0.78 -2.22
CA LEU A 26 -3.85 0.75 -3.39
C LEU A 26 -3.59 -0.52 -4.21
N GLY A 27 -4.67 -1.14 -4.65
CA GLY A 27 -4.69 -2.19 -5.68
C GLY A 27 -5.26 -1.66 -6.99
N MET A 28 -5.10 -2.44 -8.05
CA MET A 28 -5.83 -2.26 -9.31
C MET A 28 -6.73 -3.47 -9.50
N PRO A 29 -7.98 -3.42 -8.99
CA PRO A 29 -8.90 -4.55 -9.11
C PRO A 29 -9.32 -4.77 -10.57
N ASP A 30 -9.39 -3.70 -11.36
CA ASP A 30 -9.87 -3.72 -12.74
C ASP A 30 -8.77 -3.37 -13.75
N ALA A 31 -8.87 -3.94 -14.95
CA ALA A 31 -7.99 -3.62 -16.07
C ALA A 31 -8.19 -2.20 -16.64
N ASN A 32 -9.27 -1.50 -16.22
CA ASN A 32 -9.58 -0.14 -16.64
C ASN A 32 -8.61 0.90 -16.06
N GLY A 33 -7.73 0.48 -15.15
CA GLY A 33 -6.70 1.35 -14.61
C GLY A 33 -7.18 2.28 -13.49
N ILE A 34 -8.37 2.04 -12.94
CA ILE A 34 -8.88 2.68 -11.73
C ILE A 34 -8.26 1.97 -10.51
N VAL A 35 -7.78 2.76 -9.54
CA VAL A 35 -7.23 2.22 -8.29
C VAL A 35 -8.30 2.18 -7.20
N ALA A 36 -8.13 1.29 -6.24
CA ALA A 36 -9.01 1.16 -5.08
C ALA A 36 -8.18 0.79 -3.85
N LYS A 37 -8.74 0.91 -2.65
CA LYS A 37 -8.16 0.33 -1.42
C LYS A 37 -7.90 -1.15 -1.67
N CYS A 38 -6.66 -1.56 -1.47
CA CYS A 38 -6.25 -2.92 -1.73
C CYS A 38 -7.00 -3.88 -0.79
N ALA A 39 -7.68 -4.87 -1.35
CA ALA A 39 -8.32 -5.93 -0.57
C ALA A 39 -7.27 -6.83 0.09
N ALA A 40 -7.68 -7.59 1.10
CA ALA A 40 -6.83 -8.63 1.68
C ALA A 40 -6.41 -9.63 0.59
N ASP A 41 -5.15 -10.06 0.65
CA ASP A 41 -4.52 -11.01 -0.28
C ASP A 41 -4.45 -10.55 -1.75
N ALA A 42 -4.86 -9.31 -2.05
CA ALA A 42 -4.82 -8.77 -3.40
C ALA A 42 -3.43 -8.25 -3.79
N GLN A 43 -3.24 -8.07 -5.10
CA GLN A 43 -2.02 -7.49 -5.64
C GLN A 43 -1.95 -6.00 -5.29
N VAL A 44 -0.80 -5.62 -4.71
CA VAL A 44 -0.49 -4.23 -4.40
C VAL A 44 0.02 -3.53 -5.64
N TYR A 45 -0.54 -2.35 -5.91
CA TYR A 45 -0.11 -1.47 -6.99
C TYR A 45 0.77 -0.32 -6.48
N GLY A 46 0.41 0.27 -5.35
CA GLY A 46 1.13 1.39 -4.76
C GLY A 46 0.50 1.89 -3.48
N VAL A 47 0.85 3.11 -3.07
CA VAL A 47 0.36 3.75 -1.84
C VAL A 47 -0.17 5.15 -2.17
N ALA A 48 -1.32 5.51 -1.62
CA ALA A 48 -1.90 6.83 -1.75
C ALA A 48 -1.04 7.89 -1.06
N GLN A 49 -0.57 8.89 -1.81
CA GLN A 49 0.23 9.99 -1.29
C GLN A 49 -0.61 10.95 -0.44
N LYS A 50 -1.90 11.09 -0.73
CA LYS A 50 -2.82 12.05 -0.09
C LYS A 50 -4.23 11.46 0.04
N SER A 51 -5.02 12.07 0.92
CA SER A 51 -6.46 11.83 1.03
C SER A 51 -7.24 12.43 -0.15
N THR A 52 -8.43 11.91 -0.43
CA THR A 52 -9.41 12.49 -1.37
C THR A 52 -10.39 13.46 -0.69
N LYS A 53 -10.00 14.02 0.46
CA LYS A 53 -10.82 14.98 1.20
C LYS A 53 -11.03 16.26 0.40
N HIS A 54 -12.29 16.64 0.25
CA HIS A 54 -12.64 17.92 -0.34
C HIS A 54 -12.14 19.06 0.59
N PRO A 55 -11.42 20.06 0.06
CA PRO A 55 -10.70 21.04 0.88
C PRO A 55 -11.62 21.94 1.73
N ILE A 56 -12.88 22.11 1.32
CA ILE A 56 -13.84 22.97 2.01
C ILE A 56 -14.66 22.19 3.05
N THR A 57 -15.07 20.97 2.73
CA THR A 57 -16.00 20.18 3.57
C THR A 57 -15.26 19.21 4.48
N GLY A 58 -14.02 18.85 4.15
CA GLY A 58 -13.22 17.86 4.88
C GLY A 58 -13.70 16.42 4.68
N THR A 59 -14.74 16.19 3.87
CA THR A 59 -15.30 14.86 3.58
C THR A 59 -14.48 14.18 2.50
N ALA A 60 -14.15 12.90 2.69
CA ALA A 60 -13.50 12.08 1.68
C ALA A 60 -14.49 11.74 0.56
N GLU A 61 -14.07 11.95 -0.68
CA GLU A 61 -14.89 11.69 -1.87
C GLU A 61 -14.31 10.50 -2.66
N ALA A 62 -15.18 9.67 -3.21
CA ALA A 62 -14.81 8.64 -4.19
C ALA A 62 -14.60 9.25 -5.58
N ASP A 63 -14.10 8.45 -6.52
CA ASP A 63 -13.90 8.79 -7.93
C ASP A 63 -13.06 10.07 -8.11
N LYS A 64 -12.01 10.19 -7.29
CA LYS A 64 -11.05 11.30 -7.33
C LYS A 64 -9.67 10.82 -7.73
N GLU A 65 -8.96 11.68 -8.42
CA GLU A 65 -7.55 11.46 -8.69
C GLU A 65 -6.72 11.47 -7.41
N VAL A 66 -5.87 10.44 -7.26
CA VAL A 66 -4.91 10.31 -6.17
C VAL A 66 -3.51 10.09 -6.73
N GLY A 67 -2.54 10.77 -6.11
CA GLY A 67 -1.13 10.50 -6.37
C GLY A 67 -0.74 9.15 -5.79
N VAL A 68 -0.18 8.27 -6.63
CA VAL A 68 0.26 6.93 -6.26
C VAL A 68 1.78 6.91 -6.12
N LEU A 69 2.27 6.55 -4.93
CA LEU A 69 3.66 6.28 -4.64
C LEU A 69 3.99 4.82 -4.96
N ARG A 70 5.11 4.59 -5.63
CA ARG A 70 5.65 3.26 -5.97
C ARG A 70 7.12 3.16 -5.61
N ALA A 71 7.62 1.93 -5.55
CA ALA A 71 9.01 1.65 -5.24
C ALA A 71 9.96 2.18 -6.35
N PRO A 72 11.24 2.46 -6.01
CA PRO A 72 11.80 2.53 -4.65
C PRO A 72 11.63 3.93 -4.05
N LYS A 73 10.75 4.08 -3.04
CA LYS A 73 10.53 5.34 -2.30
C LYS A 73 10.23 5.06 -0.83
N PHE A 74 10.48 6.04 0.04
CA PHE A 74 9.98 6.03 1.40
C PHE A 74 8.54 6.54 1.41
N ALA A 75 7.68 5.89 2.19
CA ALA A 75 6.29 6.32 2.36
C ALA A 75 5.80 6.08 3.79
N MET A 76 4.80 6.88 4.19
CA MET A 76 3.93 6.55 5.31
C MET A 76 2.82 5.65 4.78
N VAL A 77 2.63 4.50 5.40
CA VAL A 77 1.64 3.50 4.99
C VAL A 77 0.68 3.25 6.14
N GLN A 78 -0.61 3.16 5.82
CA GLN A 78 -1.65 2.78 6.76
C GLN A 78 -1.46 1.32 7.17
N TYR A 79 -1.42 1.09 8.47
CA TYR A 79 -1.39 -0.25 9.04
C TYR A 79 -2.57 -0.47 9.97
N ASN A 80 -3.01 -1.72 10.04
CA ASN A 80 -3.99 -2.18 11.02
C ASN A 80 -3.56 -3.58 11.48
N ASN A 81 -2.90 -3.63 12.63
CA ASN A 81 -2.46 -4.87 13.23
C ASN A 81 -3.59 -5.44 14.09
N GLY A 82 -3.90 -6.70 13.90
CA GLY A 82 -4.95 -7.41 14.61
C GLY A 82 -4.59 -7.67 16.08
N VAL A 83 -5.42 -8.49 16.73
CA VAL A 83 -5.21 -8.84 18.15
C VAL A 83 -3.89 -9.60 18.31
N GLY A 84 -2.98 -9.07 19.12
CA GLY A 84 -1.67 -9.67 19.41
C GLY A 84 -0.58 -9.49 18.34
N GLU A 85 -0.86 -8.75 17.26
CA GLU A 85 0.08 -8.57 16.13
C GLU A 85 0.92 -7.31 16.30
N THR A 86 2.25 -7.42 16.26
CA THR A 86 3.18 -6.29 16.23
C THR A 86 3.59 -5.92 14.81
N ILE A 87 4.30 -4.79 14.65
CA ILE A 87 5.23 -4.59 13.53
C ILE A 87 6.60 -4.30 14.15
N SER A 88 7.63 -5.04 13.74
CA SER A 88 9.01 -4.75 14.13
C SER A 88 9.74 -3.95 13.05
N VAL A 89 10.80 -3.23 13.46
CA VAL A 89 11.70 -2.59 12.49
C VAL A 89 12.36 -3.67 11.63
N GLY A 90 12.37 -3.49 10.32
CA GLY A 90 12.89 -4.46 9.37
C GLY A 90 11.90 -5.55 8.95
N SER A 91 10.71 -5.61 9.56
CA SER A 91 9.67 -6.56 9.16
C SER A 91 9.11 -6.22 7.78
N LEU A 92 8.75 -7.26 7.03
CA LEU A 92 8.01 -7.11 5.78
C LEU A 92 6.56 -6.74 6.08
N LEU A 93 6.03 -5.79 5.31
CA LEU A 93 4.65 -5.36 5.35
C LEU A 93 3.92 -5.89 4.11
N SER A 94 2.69 -6.38 4.30
CA SER A 94 1.89 -6.93 3.21
C SER A 94 0.40 -6.75 3.42
N MET A 95 -0.34 -6.96 2.33
CA MET A 95 -1.80 -7.08 2.34
C MET A 95 -2.29 -8.52 2.56
N LYS A 96 -1.38 -9.50 2.70
CA LYS A 96 -1.75 -10.89 2.97
C LYS A 96 -2.42 -11.00 4.34
N GLY A 97 -3.65 -11.49 4.37
CA GLY A 97 -4.47 -11.55 5.60
C GLY A 97 -4.67 -10.20 6.28
N ALA A 98 -4.70 -9.09 5.52
CA ALA A 98 -4.91 -7.76 6.04
C ALA A 98 -6.24 -7.65 6.81
N ASN A 99 -6.22 -6.95 7.95
CA ASN A 99 -7.38 -6.81 8.84
C ASN A 99 -8.39 -5.75 8.34
N ALA A 100 -7.96 -4.87 7.43
CA ALA A 100 -8.80 -3.85 6.81
C ALA A 100 -8.30 -3.52 5.40
N ALA A 101 -9.22 -3.19 4.49
CA ALA A 101 -8.86 -2.79 3.13
C ALA A 101 -8.00 -1.52 3.14
N GLY A 102 -6.93 -1.54 2.35
CA GLY A 102 -5.96 -0.45 2.27
C GLY A 102 -5.02 -0.30 3.48
N CYS A 103 -5.12 -1.18 4.49
CA CYS A 103 -4.23 -1.18 5.65
C CYS A 103 -3.36 -2.43 5.66
N CYS A 104 -2.03 -2.25 5.66
CA CYS A 104 -1.11 -3.37 5.72
C CYS A 104 -0.93 -3.93 7.15
N ARG A 105 -0.30 -5.09 7.24
CA ARG A 105 0.14 -5.72 8.49
C ARG A 105 1.54 -6.31 8.34
N GLU A 106 2.15 -6.71 9.44
CA GLU A 106 3.34 -7.55 9.40
C GLU A 106 3.04 -8.84 8.61
N HIS A 107 3.92 -9.14 7.66
CA HIS A 107 3.80 -10.30 6.79
C HIS A 107 4.15 -11.56 7.57
N SER A 108 3.13 -12.37 7.85
CA SER A 108 3.33 -13.70 8.43
C SER A 108 3.63 -14.70 7.32
N TRP A 109 4.90 -15.10 7.21
CA TRP A 109 5.29 -16.19 6.32
C TRP A 109 4.73 -17.51 6.84
N THR A 110 3.90 -18.18 6.05
CA THR A 110 3.40 -19.52 6.39
C THR A 110 4.43 -20.61 6.09
N THR A 111 5.40 -20.36 5.20
CA THR A 111 6.57 -21.22 4.90
C THR A 111 7.56 -20.46 4.00
N TRP A 112 8.84 -20.28 4.40
CA TRP A 112 9.83 -19.50 3.63
C TRP A 112 10.34 -20.15 2.32
N ALA A 113 9.90 -21.33 1.89
CA ALA A 113 10.56 -22.02 0.76
C ALA A 113 9.67 -22.47 -0.42
N ALA A 114 8.36 -22.21 -0.42
CA ALA A 114 7.50 -22.66 -1.52
C ALA A 114 6.42 -21.64 -1.93
N GLY A 115 6.55 -20.38 -1.50
CA GLY A 115 5.69 -19.29 -1.96
C GLY A 115 5.98 -19.01 -3.43
N THR A 116 5.19 -19.64 -4.30
CA THR A 116 5.01 -19.24 -5.69
C THR A 116 4.93 -17.71 -5.76
N GLY A 117 5.42 -17.09 -6.84
CA GLY A 117 5.55 -15.62 -6.98
C GLY A 117 4.29 -14.78 -6.70
N THR A 118 3.16 -15.40 -6.40
CA THR A 118 1.88 -14.87 -5.93
C THR A 118 1.99 -14.05 -4.65
N GLU A 119 2.69 -14.52 -3.61
CA GLU A 119 2.73 -13.78 -2.32
C GLU A 119 3.54 -12.49 -2.41
N ARG A 120 4.58 -12.47 -3.28
CA ARG A 120 5.38 -11.28 -3.53
C ARG A 120 4.56 -10.11 -4.07
N LYS A 121 3.45 -10.40 -4.76
CA LYS A 121 2.53 -9.38 -5.29
C LYS A 121 1.74 -8.67 -4.18
N THR A 122 1.64 -9.27 -3.00
CA THR A 122 0.92 -8.70 -1.84
C THR A 122 1.85 -7.85 -0.95
N LEU A 123 3.15 -7.83 -1.23
CA LEU A 123 4.14 -7.11 -0.44
C LEU A 123 4.03 -5.60 -0.71
N VAL A 124 4.06 -4.83 0.36
CA VAL A 124 4.01 -3.36 0.33
C VAL A 124 5.41 -2.79 0.52
N GLY A 125 6.14 -3.26 1.52
CA GLY A 125 7.43 -2.67 1.87
C GLY A 125 8.10 -3.31 3.08
N ILE A 126 9.17 -2.65 3.55
CA ILE A 126 9.92 -3.01 4.77
C ILE A 126 9.71 -1.89 5.80
N ALA A 127 9.23 -2.24 6.99
CA ALA A 127 9.01 -1.30 8.07
C ALA A 127 10.32 -0.68 8.57
N LEU A 128 10.31 0.64 8.79
CA LEU A 128 11.43 1.40 9.36
C LEU A 128 11.17 1.83 10.81
N GLU A 129 9.98 1.53 11.32
CA GLU A 129 9.53 1.85 12.67
C GLU A 129 8.77 0.66 13.24
N ALA A 130 8.92 0.43 14.55
CA ALA A 130 8.10 -0.55 15.26
C ALA A 130 6.72 0.04 15.59
N LYS A 131 5.71 -0.82 15.65
CA LYS A 131 4.36 -0.49 16.15
C LYS A 131 3.92 -1.56 17.15
N ALA A 132 3.23 -1.09 18.19
CA ALA A 132 2.73 -1.93 19.27
C ALA A 132 1.62 -2.88 18.77
N GLN A 133 1.21 -3.79 19.66
CA GLN A 133 0.15 -4.74 19.35
C GLN A 133 -1.21 -4.07 19.24
N SER A 134 -2.04 -4.56 18.32
CA SER A 134 -3.46 -4.22 18.25
C SER A 134 -3.73 -2.72 18.07
N THR A 135 -2.85 -2.05 17.31
CA THR A 135 -2.98 -0.65 16.95
C THR A 135 -3.17 -0.48 15.44
N SER A 136 -3.67 0.70 15.07
CA SER A 136 -3.77 1.16 13.69
C SER A 136 -3.17 2.56 13.57
N GLY A 137 -2.76 2.94 12.35
CA GLY A 137 -2.27 4.28 12.05
C GLY A 137 -1.25 4.25 10.93
N LEU A 138 -0.26 5.15 10.96
CA LEU A 138 0.80 5.22 9.96
C LEU A 138 2.09 4.55 10.43
N VAL A 139 2.73 3.82 9.53
CA VAL A 139 4.08 3.26 9.68
C VAL A 139 4.96 3.72 8.53
N LYS A 140 6.17 4.17 8.85
CA LYS A 140 7.17 4.51 7.84
C LYS A 140 7.77 3.23 7.26
N CYS A 141 7.83 3.12 5.94
CA CYS A 141 8.45 1.97 5.29
C CYS A 141 9.22 2.34 4.01
N ILE A 142 10.10 1.43 3.58
CA ILE A 142 10.67 1.42 2.23
C ILE A 142 9.73 0.62 1.35
N LEU A 143 9.18 1.24 0.30
CA LEU A 143 8.29 0.56 -0.62
C LEU A 143 9.05 -0.49 -1.44
N LEU A 144 8.47 -1.69 -1.51
CA LEU A 144 8.92 -2.80 -2.35
C LEU A 144 7.98 -3.05 -3.52
N CYS A 145 6.81 -2.40 -3.56
CA CYS A 145 5.81 -2.56 -4.62
C CYS A 145 6.45 -2.35 -6.01
N PRO A 146 6.63 -3.42 -6.81
CA PRO A 146 7.32 -3.32 -8.08
C PRO A 146 6.48 -2.50 -9.07
N SER A 147 7.14 -1.70 -9.90
CA SER A 147 6.54 -1.22 -11.15
C SER A 147 6.36 -2.45 -12.06
N PHE A 148 5.20 -3.10 -12.02
CA PHE A 148 4.92 -4.12 -13.03
C PHE A 148 4.89 -3.43 -14.40
N PRO A 149 5.65 -3.92 -15.40
CA PRO A 149 5.36 -3.54 -16.77
C PRO A 149 3.96 -4.06 -17.07
N MET A 150 3.06 -3.16 -17.47
CA MET A 150 1.83 -3.57 -18.15
C MET A 150 2.28 -4.40 -19.37
N GLN A 151 1.91 -5.68 -19.40
CA GLN A 151 1.96 -6.47 -20.63
C GLN A 151 0.82 -6.05 -21.54
#